data_AF-A0A380E2R5-F1
#
_entry.id   AF-A0A380E2R5-F1
#
_cell.length_a   1.000
_cell.length_b   1.000
_cell.length_c   1.000
_cell.angle_alpha   90.00
_cell.angle_beta   90.00
_cell.angle_gamma   90.00
#
_symmetry.space_group_name_H-M   'P 1'
#
loop_
_entity.id
_entity.type
_entity.pdbx_description
1 polymer ?
#
loop_
_entity_poly.entity_id
_entity_poly.type
_entity_poly.pdbx_seq_one_letter_code
_entity_poly.pdbx_strand_id
1 'polypeptide(L)'
;MKKILFDVDGVFLSEERCFDVSALTVYELLMDKCYLGLHSHIDWETLTDNDIQDIRNRIFQKDKILNKLKSLGLNSNWDMLFIVFSIHLIDILKKLSHDEIEAFMYQDEPVELKLQNISTNLADCFNLNEQLPLQFLDNVKVGKNNIYAALGRVCNNRVTCFGCYFI
;
A
#
# COMPACT_ATOMS: atom_id res chain seq x y z
N MET A 1 11.85 -11.05 48.21
CA MET A 1 11.31 -9.84 47.54
C MET A 1 10.60 -10.30 46.27
N LYS A 2 9.31 -10.00 46.07
CA LYS A 2 8.60 -10.39 44.83
C LYS A 2 8.77 -9.32 43.77
N LYS A 3 8.91 -9.72 42.50
CA LYS A 3 8.92 -8.83 41.34
C LYS A 3 7.80 -9.23 40.39
N ILE A 4 7.22 -8.25 39.72
CA ILE A 4 6.25 -8.42 38.64
C ILE A 4 6.80 -7.62 37.45
N LEU A 5 6.79 -8.23 36.26
CA LEU A 5 7.20 -7.62 35.00
C LEU A 5 5.95 -7.38 34.17
N PHE A 6 5.82 -6.18 33.61
CA PHE A 6 4.73 -5.83 32.70
C PHE A 6 5.31 -5.51 31.32
N ASP A 7 4.54 -5.88 30.29
CA ASP A 7 4.72 -5.42 28.92
C ASP A 7 3.84 -4.19 28.67
N VAL A 8 3.99 -3.52 27.53
CA VAL A 8 3.18 -2.38 27.13
C VAL A 8 2.09 -2.81 26.14
N ASP A 9 2.49 -3.35 24.99
CA ASP A 9 1.56 -3.73 23.94
C ASP A 9 0.87 -5.06 24.29
N GLY A 10 -0.46 -5.09 24.16
CA GLY A 10 -1.28 -6.22 24.60
C GLY A 10 -1.49 -6.32 26.11
N VAL A 11 -0.91 -5.43 26.91
CA VAL A 11 -1.10 -5.36 28.37
C VAL A 11 -1.71 -4.03 28.81
N PHE A 12 -1.07 -2.90 28.46
CA PHE A 12 -1.59 -1.56 28.75
C PHE A 12 -2.24 -0.91 27.53
N LEU A 13 -1.69 -1.13 26.35
CA LEU A 13 -2.14 -0.53 25.09
C LEU A 13 -2.38 -1.58 24.01
N SER A 14 -3.25 -1.28 23.05
CA SER A 14 -3.47 -2.10 21.87
C SER A 14 -2.68 -1.56 20.67
N GLU A 15 -2.32 -2.43 19.73
CA GLU A 15 -1.68 -2.06 18.46
C GLU A 15 -2.64 -1.39 17.44
N GLU A 16 -3.92 -1.22 17.77
CA GLU A 16 -4.96 -0.73 16.85
C GLU A 16 -4.60 0.59 16.18
N ARG A 17 -4.01 1.53 16.91
CA ARG A 17 -3.60 2.83 16.35
C ARG A 17 -2.48 2.70 15.32
N CYS A 18 -1.65 1.66 15.40
CA CYS A 18 -0.66 1.42 14.36
C CYS A 18 -1.30 0.94 13.05
N PHE A 19 -2.38 0.15 13.12
CA PHE A 19 -3.13 -0.26 11.94
C PHE A 19 -3.94 0.91 11.36
N ASP A 20 -4.51 1.76 12.21
CA ASP A 20 -5.16 3.01 11.80
C ASP A 20 -4.19 3.89 10.99
N VAL A 21 -2.99 4.18 11.53
CA VAL A 21 -1.98 4.99 10.84
C VAL A 21 -1.52 4.31 9.55
N SER A 22 -1.36 2.99 9.54
CA SER A 22 -1.00 2.25 8.32
C SER A 22 -2.03 2.43 7.21
N ALA A 23 -3.33 2.45 7.54
CA ALA A 23 -4.39 2.72 6.57
C ALA A 23 -4.35 4.17 6.08
N LEU A 24 -4.17 5.13 7.00
CA LEU A 24 -4.06 6.55 6.67
C LEU A 24 -2.89 6.82 5.73
N THR A 25 -1.72 6.23 5.97
CA THR A 25 -0.55 6.38 5.09
C THR A 25 -0.83 5.89 3.67
N VAL A 26 -1.47 4.72 3.51
CA VAL A 26 -1.84 4.23 2.17
C VAL A 26 -2.86 5.17 1.51
N TYR A 27 -3.86 5.64 2.27
CA TYR A 27 -4.89 6.53 1.77
C TYR A 27 -4.32 7.90 1.35
N GLU A 28 -3.42 8.47 2.14
CA GLU A 28 -2.72 9.72 1.84
C GLU A 28 -1.89 9.61 0.57
N LEU A 29 -1.07 8.57 0.43
CA LEU A 29 -0.27 8.35 -0.77
C LEU A 29 -1.12 8.17 -2.04
N LEU A 30 -2.35 7.67 -1.92
CA LEU A 30 -3.29 7.48 -3.03
C LEU A 30 -4.07 8.76 -3.39
N MET A 31 -4.48 9.55 -2.40
CA MET A 31 -5.48 10.61 -2.60
C MET A 31 -4.90 12.03 -2.51
N ASP A 32 -3.82 12.25 -1.76
CA ASP A 32 -3.24 13.57 -1.59
C ASP A 32 -2.46 13.99 -2.86
N LYS A 33 -2.57 15.28 -3.22
CA LYS A 33 -1.90 15.87 -4.39
C LYS A 33 -0.39 16.02 -4.20
N CYS A 34 0.09 15.95 -2.97
CA CYS A 34 1.52 15.82 -2.68
C CYS A 34 2.09 14.49 -3.22
N TYR A 35 1.23 13.50 -3.48
CA TYR A 35 1.58 12.18 -4.00
C TYR A 35 0.80 11.88 -5.28
N LEU A 36 -0.06 10.84 -5.31
CA LEU A 36 -0.78 10.47 -6.52
C LEU A 36 -1.93 11.41 -6.87
N GLY A 37 -2.66 11.92 -5.88
CA GLY A 37 -3.81 12.80 -6.14
C GLY A 37 -4.92 12.17 -6.99
N LEU A 38 -5.29 10.90 -6.74
CA LEU A 38 -6.28 10.19 -7.57
C LEU A 38 -7.69 10.80 -7.49
N HIS A 39 -8.11 11.22 -6.29
CA HIS A 39 -9.46 11.73 -6.01
C HIS A 39 -9.39 12.81 -4.93
N SER A 40 -10.50 13.52 -4.69
CA SER A 40 -10.61 14.38 -3.51
C SER A 40 -10.53 13.55 -2.22
N HIS A 41 -9.86 14.08 -1.20
CA HIS A 41 -9.75 13.46 0.12
C HIS A 41 -10.42 14.31 1.20
N ILE A 42 -10.54 13.72 2.40
CA ILE A 42 -10.94 14.44 3.61
C ILE A 42 -9.80 15.37 4.07
N ASP A 43 -10.14 16.50 4.68
CA ASP A 43 -9.15 17.38 5.26
C ASP A 43 -8.48 16.71 6.48
N TRP A 44 -7.17 16.47 6.37
CA TRP A 44 -6.35 15.78 7.37
C TRP A 44 -6.37 16.46 8.73
N GLU A 45 -6.51 17.80 8.77
CA GLU A 45 -6.56 18.56 10.02
C GLU A 45 -7.87 18.35 10.80
N THR A 46 -8.89 17.81 10.15
CA THR A 46 -10.24 17.63 10.71
C THR A 46 -10.66 16.16 10.86
N LEU A 47 -9.72 15.21 10.70
CA LEU A 47 -9.99 13.78 10.84
C LEU A 47 -10.61 13.43 12.19
N THR A 48 -11.72 12.70 12.15
CA THR A 48 -12.34 12.10 13.33
C THR A 48 -12.02 10.61 13.45
N ASP A 49 -12.22 10.02 14.63
CA ASP A 49 -12.07 8.57 14.81
C ASP A 49 -12.96 7.75 13.88
N ASN A 50 -14.15 8.25 13.52
CA ASN A 50 -15.02 7.56 12.57
C ASN A 50 -14.43 7.58 11.16
N ASP A 51 -13.85 8.71 10.72
CA ASP A 51 -13.20 8.82 9.41
C ASP A 51 -12.00 7.88 9.31
N ILE A 52 -11.20 7.81 10.37
CA ILE A 52 -10.06 6.90 10.46
C ILE A 52 -10.51 5.44 10.33
N GLN A 53 -11.58 5.06 11.04
CA GLN A 53 -12.12 3.71 10.96
C GLN A 53 -12.73 3.39 9.59
N ASP A 54 -13.40 4.35 8.95
CA ASP A 54 -13.95 4.17 7.61
C ASP A 54 -12.84 4.02 6.56
N ILE A 55 -11.77 4.83 6.64
CA ILE A 55 -10.58 4.69 5.80
C ILE A 55 -9.94 3.32 6.01
N ARG A 56 -9.72 2.91 7.26
CA ARG A 56 -9.16 1.58 7.58
C ARG A 56 -10.01 0.45 7.03
N ASN A 57 -11.33 0.53 7.20
CA ASN A 57 -12.28 -0.48 6.72
C ASN A 57 -12.22 -0.64 5.20
N ARG A 58 -12.02 0.46 4.47
CA ARG A 58 -11.87 0.47 3.01
C ARG A 58 -10.51 -0.09 2.57
N ILE A 59 -9.42 0.50 3.07
CA ILE A 59 -8.05 0.13 2.69
C ILE A 59 -7.73 -1.32 3.03
N PHE A 60 -8.12 -1.81 4.21
CA PHE A 60 -7.84 -3.18 4.64
C PHE A 60 -9.02 -4.15 4.52
N GLN A 61 -10.12 -3.72 3.88
CA GLN A 61 -11.31 -4.53 3.64
C GLN A 61 -11.85 -5.18 4.92
N LYS A 62 -12.18 -4.36 5.93
CA LYS A 62 -12.56 -4.80 7.29
C LYS A 62 -11.51 -5.74 7.89
N ASP A 63 -10.25 -5.30 7.87
CA ASP A 63 -9.06 -6.02 8.32
C ASP A 63 -8.79 -7.39 7.67
N LYS A 64 -9.52 -7.78 6.60
CA LYS A 64 -9.23 -9.03 5.88
C LYS A 64 -7.82 -9.04 5.30
N ILE A 65 -7.38 -7.90 4.75
CA ILE A 65 -6.03 -7.75 4.18
C ILE A 65 -4.99 -7.79 5.31
N LEU A 66 -5.23 -7.06 6.40
CA LEU A 66 -4.34 -7.04 7.58
C LEU A 66 -4.14 -8.45 8.16
N ASN A 67 -5.23 -9.17 8.40
CA ASN A 67 -5.19 -10.53 8.92
C ASN A 67 -4.51 -11.50 7.96
N LYS A 68 -4.72 -11.34 6.65
CA LYS A 68 -4.04 -12.14 5.63
C LYS A 68 -2.52 -11.89 5.65
N LEU A 69 -2.07 -10.64 5.72
CA LEU A 69 -0.63 -10.29 5.81
C LEU A 69 0.02 -10.92 7.05
N LYS A 70 -0.62 -10.78 8.22
CA LYS A 70 -0.16 -11.42 9.47
C LYS A 70 -0.08 -12.95 9.33
N SER A 71 -1.10 -13.59 8.74
CA SER A 71 -1.12 -15.04 8.50
C SER A 71 0.00 -15.53 7.58
N LEU A 72 0.48 -14.65 6.69
CA LEU A 72 1.61 -14.91 5.81
C LEU A 72 2.96 -14.53 6.45
N GLY A 73 2.99 -14.18 7.73
CA GLY A 73 4.21 -13.90 8.49
C GLY A 73 4.76 -12.49 8.29
N LEU A 74 3.92 -11.53 7.90
CA LEU A 74 4.29 -10.13 7.72
C LEU A 74 3.59 -9.29 8.80
N ASN A 75 4.36 -8.91 9.84
CA ASN A 75 3.85 -8.24 11.05
C ASN A 75 4.28 -6.77 11.17
N SER A 76 5.26 -6.32 10.38
CA SER A 76 5.71 -4.92 10.39
C SER A 76 4.68 -4.03 9.69
N ASN A 77 4.19 -3.01 10.39
CA ASN A 77 3.27 -2.02 9.84
C ASN A 77 3.81 -1.35 8.58
N TRP A 78 5.12 -1.05 8.56
CA TRP A 78 5.82 -0.51 7.40
C TRP A 78 5.80 -1.44 6.18
N ASP A 79 6.02 -2.73 6.39
CA ASP A 79 5.95 -3.71 5.30
C ASP A 79 4.49 -3.85 4.83
N MET A 80 3.51 -3.84 5.76
CA MET A 80 2.09 -4.00 5.44
C MET A 80 1.57 -2.86 4.56
N LEU A 81 1.79 -1.61 4.97
CA LEU A 81 1.39 -0.43 4.21
C LEU A 81 2.10 -0.36 2.86
N PHE A 82 3.39 -0.75 2.81
CA PHE A 82 4.17 -0.74 1.58
C PHE A 82 3.64 -1.75 0.55
N ILE A 83 3.35 -2.98 0.96
CA ILE A 83 2.80 -4.01 0.08
C ILE A 83 1.42 -3.58 -0.45
N VAL A 84 0.55 -3.08 0.42
CA VAL A 84 -0.81 -2.67 0.03
C VAL A 84 -0.77 -1.49 -0.95
N PHE A 85 0.01 -0.46 -0.64
CA PHE A 85 0.20 0.68 -1.55
C PHE A 85 0.80 0.25 -2.90
N SER A 86 1.85 -0.58 -2.89
CA SER A 86 2.52 -1.02 -4.12
C SER A 86 1.59 -1.79 -5.05
N ILE A 87 0.67 -2.60 -4.51
CA ILE A 87 -0.30 -3.35 -5.33
C ILE A 87 -1.25 -2.39 -6.05
N HIS A 88 -1.72 -1.34 -5.37
CA HIS A 88 -2.54 -0.30 -6.00
C HIS A 88 -1.74 0.50 -7.01
N LEU A 89 -0.51 0.91 -6.69
CA LEU A 89 0.38 1.63 -7.60
C LEU A 89 0.62 0.83 -8.89
N ILE A 90 0.94 -0.46 -8.80
CA ILE A 90 1.11 -1.33 -9.97
C ILE A 90 -0.17 -1.37 -10.82
N ASP A 91 -1.35 -1.37 -10.21
CA ASP A 91 -2.61 -1.39 -10.95
C ASP A 91 -2.90 -0.07 -11.68
N ILE A 92 -2.49 1.05 -11.08
CA ILE A 92 -2.57 2.38 -11.69
C ILE A 92 -1.59 2.49 -12.85
N LEU A 93 -0.33 2.09 -12.66
CA LEU A 93 0.71 2.16 -13.70
C LEU A 93 0.32 1.38 -14.96
N LYS A 94 -0.44 0.28 -14.83
CA LYS A 94 -0.97 -0.47 -15.99
C LYS A 94 -1.95 0.31 -16.87
N LYS A 95 -2.43 1.47 -16.41
CA LYS A 95 -3.30 2.35 -17.18
C LYS A 95 -2.54 3.39 -18.00
N LEU A 96 -1.24 3.52 -17.73
CA LEU A 96 -0.37 4.43 -18.46
C LEU A 96 0.19 3.74 -19.71
N SER A 97 0.66 4.56 -20.64
CA SER A 97 1.45 4.13 -21.78
C SER A 97 2.84 3.61 -21.34
N HIS A 98 3.53 2.94 -22.25
CA HIS A 98 4.86 2.40 -21.97
C HIS A 98 5.86 3.50 -21.60
N ASP A 99 5.87 4.60 -22.35
CA ASP A 99 6.80 5.71 -22.15
C ASP A 99 6.59 6.39 -20.78
N GLU A 100 5.32 6.51 -20.34
CA GLU A 100 4.97 7.07 -19.03
C GLU A 100 5.40 6.16 -17.88
N ILE A 101 5.26 4.84 -18.06
CA ILE A 101 5.78 3.84 -17.12
C ILE A 101 7.30 3.94 -17.03
N GLU A 102 7.99 4.01 -18.18
CA GLU A 102 9.45 4.10 -18.23
C GLU A 102 9.94 5.37 -17.52
N ALA A 103 9.28 6.50 -17.78
CA ALA A 103 9.56 7.76 -17.08
C ALA A 103 9.40 7.60 -15.56
N PHE A 104 8.29 7.04 -15.09
CA PHE A 104 8.08 6.81 -13.66
C PHE A 104 9.16 5.90 -13.04
N MET A 105 9.53 4.81 -13.73
CA MET A 105 10.43 3.80 -13.18
C MET A 105 11.90 4.23 -13.21
N TYR A 106 12.35 4.95 -14.24
CA TYR A 106 13.77 5.12 -14.53
C TYR A 106 14.25 6.57 -14.59
N GLN A 107 13.36 7.56 -14.65
CA GLN A 107 13.80 8.97 -14.59
C GLN A 107 14.46 9.25 -13.23
N ASP A 108 15.57 10.00 -13.29
CA ASP A 108 16.40 10.39 -12.14
C ASP A 108 15.77 11.54 -11.36
N GLU A 109 14.53 11.31 -10.92
CA GLU A 109 13.78 12.17 -10.03
C GLU A 109 13.32 11.35 -8.81
N PRO A 110 13.20 11.96 -7.63
CA PRO A 110 12.63 11.31 -6.46
C PRO A 110 11.25 10.73 -6.78
N VAL A 111 10.97 9.52 -6.29
CA VAL A 111 9.68 8.83 -6.52
C VAL A 111 8.49 9.68 -6.08
N GLU A 112 8.64 10.46 -5.01
CA GLU A 112 7.62 11.39 -4.51
C GLU A 112 7.17 12.39 -5.59
N LEU A 113 8.11 13.01 -6.31
CA LEU A 113 7.79 13.92 -7.40
C LEU A 113 7.22 13.18 -8.61
N LYS A 114 7.71 11.98 -8.89
CA LYS A 114 7.21 11.16 -10.01
C LYS A 114 5.78 10.68 -9.80
N LEU A 115 5.34 10.45 -8.56
CA LEU A 115 3.95 10.07 -8.25
C LEU A 115 2.95 11.16 -8.66
N GLN A 116 3.33 12.43 -8.53
CA GLN A 116 2.48 13.59 -8.86
C GLN A 116 2.12 13.65 -10.35
N ASN A 117 2.98 13.10 -11.22
CA ASN A 117 2.79 13.09 -12.67
C ASN A 117 1.87 11.95 -13.14
N ILE A 118 1.52 11.00 -12.28
CA ILE A 118 0.72 9.83 -12.70
C ILE A 118 -0.74 10.21 -12.97
N SER A 119 -1.38 10.96 -12.06
CA SER A 119 -2.82 11.24 -12.14
C SER A 119 -3.18 12.12 -13.35
N THR A 120 -2.29 13.02 -13.75
CA THR A 120 -2.47 13.86 -14.95
C THR A 120 -2.47 13.05 -16.25
N ASN A 121 -1.83 11.88 -16.24
CA ASN A 121 -1.66 11.01 -17.40
C ASN A 121 -2.73 9.91 -17.48
N LEU A 122 -3.64 9.83 -16.49
CA LEU A 122 -4.76 8.90 -16.54
C LEU A 122 -5.83 9.44 -17.49
N ALA A 123 -6.08 8.69 -18.58
CA ALA A 123 -7.09 9.05 -19.59
C ALA A 123 -8.52 9.09 -19.02
N ASP A 124 -8.81 8.29 -17.99
CA ASP A 124 -10.11 8.16 -17.33
C ASP A 124 -9.96 8.22 -15.81
N CYS A 125 -11.04 8.56 -15.13
CA CYS A 125 -11.16 8.47 -13.67
C CYS A 125 -10.84 7.04 -13.19
N PHE A 126 -9.76 6.87 -12.42
CA PHE A 126 -9.32 5.57 -11.95
C PHE A 126 -10.13 5.09 -10.75
N ASN A 127 -10.84 3.98 -10.90
CA ASN A 127 -11.57 3.35 -9.81
C ASN A 127 -10.66 2.41 -9.03
N LEU A 128 -10.41 2.73 -7.75
CA LEU A 128 -9.60 1.91 -6.87
C LEU A 128 -10.27 0.55 -6.62
N ASN A 129 -9.61 -0.54 -7.02
CA ASN A 129 -10.04 -1.89 -6.66
C ASN A 129 -9.50 -2.25 -5.26
N GLU A 130 -10.25 -1.90 -4.22
CA GLU A 130 -9.88 -2.13 -2.81
C GLU A 130 -9.70 -3.63 -2.46
N GLN A 131 -10.22 -4.57 -3.28
CA GLN A 131 -10.04 -6.02 -3.07
C GLN A 131 -8.74 -6.57 -3.69
N LEU A 132 -8.08 -5.81 -4.56
CA LEU A 132 -6.92 -6.28 -5.30
C LEU A 132 -5.77 -6.77 -4.39
N PRO A 133 -5.44 -6.11 -3.26
CA PRO A 133 -4.41 -6.62 -2.36
C PRO A 133 -4.75 -7.99 -1.79
N LEU A 134 -6.02 -8.22 -1.44
CA LEU A 134 -6.45 -9.52 -0.91
C LEU A 134 -6.31 -10.63 -1.97
N GLN A 135 -6.76 -10.35 -3.20
CA GLN A 135 -6.64 -11.29 -4.33
C GLN A 135 -5.19 -11.62 -4.67
N PHE A 136 -4.28 -10.64 -4.57
CA PHE A 136 -2.85 -10.87 -4.72
C PHE A 136 -2.33 -11.86 -3.67
N LEU A 137 -2.67 -11.64 -2.39
CA LEU A 137 -2.17 -12.44 -1.27
C LEU A 137 -2.68 -13.89 -1.26
N ASP A 138 -3.79 -14.21 -1.95
CA ASP A 138 -4.32 -15.57 -1.99
C ASP A 138 -3.39 -16.59 -2.65
N ASN A 139 -2.48 -16.13 -3.50
CA ASN A 139 -1.54 -16.99 -4.24
C ASN A 139 -0.09 -16.86 -3.77
N VAL A 140 0.13 -16.25 -2.59
CA VAL A 140 1.47 -15.97 -2.06
C VAL A 140 1.84 -16.98 -0.97
N LYS A 141 3.06 -17.52 -1.07
CA LYS A 141 3.62 -18.39 -0.04
C LYS A 141 3.97 -17.59 1.22
N VAL A 142 3.75 -18.19 2.40
CA VAL A 142 4.11 -17.63 3.71
C VAL A 142 5.58 -17.19 3.75
N GLY A 143 5.84 -16.04 4.35
CA GLY A 143 7.15 -15.47 4.64
C GLY A 143 7.39 -14.14 3.93
N LYS A 144 7.94 -13.14 4.65
CA LYS A 144 8.25 -11.80 4.12
C LYS A 144 8.94 -11.84 2.75
N ASN A 145 10.04 -12.60 2.62
CA ASN A 145 10.79 -12.68 1.37
C ASN A 145 9.96 -13.22 0.20
N ASN A 146 9.04 -14.15 0.46
CA ASN A 146 8.16 -14.70 -0.57
C ASN A 146 7.11 -13.68 -1.03
N ILE A 147 6.62 -12.83 -0.12
CA ILE A 147 5.68 -11.75 -0.43
C ILE A 147 6.36 -10.69 -1.31
N TYR A 148 7.55 -10.23 -0.93
CA TYR A 148 8.32 -9.27 -1.72
C TYR A 148 8.71 -9.84 -3.09
N ALA A 149 9.14 -11.11 -3.16
CA ALA A 149 9.43 -11.77 -4.43
C ALA A 149 8.18 -11.88 -5.32
N ALA A 150 7.00 -12.15 -4.74
CA ALA A 150 5.75 -12.17 -5.48
C ALA A 150 5.38 -10.79 -6.01
N LEU A 151 5.55 -9.74 -5.20
CA LEU A 151 5.30 -8.35 -5.62
C LEU A 151 6.22 -7.95 -6.77
N GLY A 152 7.52 -8.25 -6.67
CA GLY A 152 8.50 -8.00 -7.74
C GLY A 152 8.15 -8.73 -9.04
N ARG A 153 7.73 -9.99 -8.98
CA ARG A 153 7.24 -10.73 -10.15
C ARG A 153 6.01 -10.10 -10.79
N VAL A 154 5.06 -9.62 -9.98
CA VAL A 154 3.85 -8.96 -10.49
C VAL A 154 4.18 -7.64 -11.15
N CYS A 155 5.08 -6.84 -10.56
CA CYS A 155 5.59 -5.62 -11.17
C CYS A 155 6.22 -5.93 -12.53
N ASN A 156 7.15 -6.89 -12.57
CA ASN A 156 7.87 -7.21 -13.80
C ASN A 156 6.96 -7.74 -14.91
N ASN A 157 6.01 -8.61 -14.58
CA ASN A 157 5.11 -9.20 -15.58
C ASN A 157 4.05 -8.23 -16.11
N ARG A 158 3.71 -7.18 -15.35
CA ARG A 158 2.56 -6.29 -15.67
C ARG A 158 2.96 -4.89 -16.09
N VAL A 159 4.14 -4.42 -15.72
CA VAL A 159 4.59 -3.04 -15.91
C VAL A 159 5.83 -3.01 -16.80
N THR A 160 6.77 -3.93 -16.63
CA THR A 160 7.99 -4.01 -17.45
C THR A 160 7.90 -5.15 -18.48
N CYS A 161 7.05 -5.01 -19.49
CA CYS A 161 7.03 -5.96 -20.61
C CYS A 161 8.22 -5.75 -21.56
N PHE A 162 9.45 -5.89 -21.04
CA PHE A 162 10.66 -6.20 -21.80
C PHE A 162 11.52 -7.12 -20.94
N GLY A 163 11.81 -8.32 -21.46
CA GLY A 163 12.76 -9.22 -20.84
C GLY A 163 14.15 -8.60 -20.88
N CYS A 164 14.74 -8.33 -19.71
CA CYS A 164 16.18 -8.22 -19.54
C CYS A 164 16.56 -8.31 -18.05
N TYR A 165 17.27 -9.40 -17.73
CA TYR A 165 18.32 -9.53 -16.72
C TYR A 165 18.13 -8.91 -15.33
N PHE A 166 17.64 -9.73 -14.40
CA PHE A 166 18.23 -9.77 -13.06
C PHE A 166 19.24 -10.92 -13.02
N ILE A 167 20.52 -10.60 -13.20
CA ILE A 167 21.66 -11.35 -12.65
C ILE A 167 22.41 -10.36 -11.76
#